data_AF-A0A2I7KGS9-F1
#
_entry.id   AF-A0A2I7KGS9-F1
#
_cell.length_a   1.000
_cell.length_b   1.000
_cell.length_c   1.000
_cell.angle_alpha   90.00
_cell.angle_beta   90.00
_cell.angle_gamma   90.00
#
_symmetry.space_group_name_H-M   'P 1'
#
loop_
_entity.id
_entity.type
_entity.pdbx_description
1 polymer ?
#
loop_
_entity_poly.entity_id
_entity_poly.type
_entity_poly.pdbx_seq_one_letter_code
_entity_poly.pdbx_strand_id
1 'polypeptide(L)' 'MSQTATIPRPDPDVTIHCGACSGENVRKDAYAEWNAELQQWELSAIFDHTVCDDCGSENSAIEKVIEQ' A
#
# COMPACT_ATOMS: atom_id res chain seq x y z
N MET A 1 35.56 21.50 0.73
CA MET A 1 34.95 20.29 1.32
C MET A 1 33.73 19.96 0.48
N SER A 2 33.86 19.08 -0.52
CA SER A 2 32.76 18.79 -1.46
C SER A 2 32.00 17.57 -0.97
N GLN A 3 30.78 17.80 -0.47
CA GLN A 3 29.86 16.73 -0.09
C GLN A 3 29.15 16.25 -1.37
N THR A 4 29.47 15.04 -1.80
CA THR A 4 28.70 14.29 -2.80
C THR A 4 27.36 13.91 -2.18
N ALA A 5 26.27 14.46 -2.72
CA ALA A 5 24.92 14.02 -2.38
C ALA A 5 24.73 12.57 -2.87
N THR A 6 24.51 11.64 -1.95
CA THR A 6 24.14 10.26 -2.27
C THR A 6 22.67 10.26 -2.70
N ILE A 7 22.41 10.01 -3.99
CA ILE A 7 21.04 9.82 -4.48
C ILE A 7 20.52 8.51 -3.86
N PRO A 8 19.38 8.51 -3.12
CA PRO A 8 18.77 7.27 -2.65
C PRO A 8 18.44 6.40 -3.86
N ARG A 9 18.87 5.14 -3.85
CA ARG A 9 18.36 4.17 -4.83
C ARG A 9 16.85 4.02 -4.60
N PRO A 10 16.04 3.91 -5.67
CA PRO A 10 14.64 3.53 -5.48
C PRO A 10 14.59 2.18 -4.76
N ASP A 11 13.71 2.08 -3.78
CA ASP A 11 13.40 0.80 -3.14
C ASP A 11 12.97 -0.20 -4.22
N PRO A 12 13.27 -1.51 -4.04
CA PRO A 12 12.87 -2.51 -5.01
C PRO A 12 11.35 -2.54 -5.17
N ASP A 13 10.88 -2.85 -6.38
CA ASP A 13 9.44 -3.06 -6.62
C ASP A 13 8.93 -4.22 -5.75
N VAL A 14 7.73 -4.06 -5.18
CA VAL A 14 7.10 -5.06 -4.31
C VAL A 14 5.70 -5.43 -4.78
N THR A 15 5.28 -6.66 -4.45
CA THR A 15 3.89 -7.12 -4.49
C THR A 15 3.34 -7.28 -3.07
N ILE A 16 2.03 -7.09 -2.92
CA ILE A 16 1.32 -7.20 -1.63
C ILE A 16 0.56 -8.52 -1.59
N HIS A 17 0.83 -9.33 -0.57
CA HIS A 17 0.20 -10.64 -0.40
C HIS A 17 -0.53 -10.76 0.93
N CYS A 18 -1.62 -11.51 0.95
CA CYS A 18 -2.30 -11.90 2.18
C CYS A 18 -1.41 -12.82 3.01
N GLY A 19 -1.22 -12.52 4.30
CA GLY A 19 -0.47 -13.40 5.20
C GLY A 19 -1.10 -14.77 5.45
N ALA A 20 -2.39 -14.96 5.12
CA ALA A 20 -3.10 -16.23 5.30
C ALA A 20 -3.02 -17.15 4.08
N CYS A 21 -3.44 -16.65 2.91
CA CYS A 21 -3.56 -17.46 1.68
C CYS A 21 -2.49 -17.16 0.62
N SER A 22 -1.64 -16.16 0.85
CA SER A 22 -0.67 -15.63 -0.13
C SER A 22 -1.28 -15.02 -1.41
N GLY A 23 -2.60 -14.91 -1.50
CA GLY A 23 -3.29 -14.21 -2.60
C GLY A 23 -2.96 -12.71 -2.63
N GLU A 24 -3.10 -12.09 -3.80
CA GLU A 24 -2.74 -10.69 -4.04
C GLU A 24 -3.93 -9.74 -3.97
N ASN A 25 -5.15 -10.26 -3.81
CA ASN A 25 -6.36 -9.43 -3.70
C ASN A 25 -6.52 -8.88 -2.28
N VAL A 26 -5.56 -8.06 -1.86
CA VAL A 26 -5.52 -7.39 -0.56
C VAL A 26 -6.09 -5.97 -0.70
N ARG A 27 -6.91 -5.56 0.27
CA ARG A 27 -7.47 -4.20 0.39
C ARG A 27 -7.11 -3.62 1.74
N LYS A 28 -6.89 -2.31 1.78
CA LYS A 28 -6.82 -1.53 3.02
C LYS A 28 -8.06 -0.68 3.17
N ASP A 29 -8.46 -0.46 4.41
CA ASP A 29 -9.46 0.54 4.71
C ASP A 29 -8.91 1.96 4.54
N ALA A 30 -9.81 2.87 4.22
CA ALA A 30 -9.48 4.22 3.81
C ALA A 30 -10.59 5.19 4.19
N TYR A 31 -10.19 6.40 4.55
CA TYR A 31 -11.10 7.54 4.70
C TYR A 31 -10.98 8.43 3.47
N ALA A 32 -12.10 8.61 2.78
CA ALA A 32 -12.25 9.60 1.73
C ALA A 32 -13.08 10.78 2.22
N GLU A 33 -12.66 11.99 1.90
CA GLU A 33 -13.37 13.22 2.22
C GLU A 33 -13.86 13.93 0.96
N TRP A 34 -14.96 14.66 1.08
CA TRP A 34 -15.52 15.43 -0.04
C TRP A 34 -14.78 16.75 -0.18
N ASN A 35 -14.06 16.92 -1.28
CA ASN A 35 -13.46 18.20 -1.65
C ASN A 35 -14.51 19.06 -2.38
N ALA A 36 -15.01 20.09 -1.70
CA ALA A 36 -16.03 20.98 -2.26
C ALA A 36 -15.52 21.91 -3.37
N GLU A 37 -14.23 22.22 -3.42
CA GLU A 37 -13.65 23.06 -4.48
C GLU A 37 -13.52 22.28 -5.79
N LEU A 38 -13.05 21.03 -5.69
CA LEU A 38 -12.88 20.14 -6.83
C LEU A 38 -14.14 19.34 -7.16
N GLN A 39 -15.16 19.37 -6.30
CA GLN A 39 -16.42 18.61 -6.42
C GLN A 39 -16.17 17.11 -6.63
N GLN A 40 -15.26 16.54 -5.84
CA GLN A 40 -14.90 15.12 -5.93
C GLN A 40 -14.55 14.55 -4.55
N TRP A 41 -14.58 13.21 -4.47
CA TRP A 41 -14.02 12.49 -3.33
C TRP A 41 -12.51 12.37 -3.46
N GLU A 42 -11.79 12.64 -2.38
CA GLU A 42 -10.33 12.48 -2.30
C GLU A 42 -9.97 11.51 -1.18
N LEU A 43 -8.93 10.71 -1.40
CA LEU A 43 -8.40 9.81 -0.38
C LEU A 43 -7.56 10.61 0.61
N SER A 44 -8.05 10.75 1.84
CA SER A 44 -7.41 11.59 2.87
C SER A 44 -6.56 10.78 3.84
N ALA A 45 -6.93 9.53 4.10
CA ALA A 45 -6.18 8.64 4.98
C ALA A 45 -6.33 7.17 4.57
N ILE A 46 -5.27 6.40 4.82
CA ILE A 46 -5.26 4.94 4.76
C ILE A 46 -4.97 4.44 6.17
N PHE A 47 -5.72 3.47 6.67
CA PHE A 47 -5.48 2.90 7.99
C PHE A 47 -4.77 1.53 7.90
N ASP A 48 -4.61 0.89 9.06
CA ASP A 48 -3.89 -0.36 9.23
C ASP A 48 -4.77 -1.60 8.99
N HIS A 49 -6.10 -1.44 8.97
CA HIS A 49 -6.98 -2.56 8.72
C HIS A 49 -6.89 -3.03 7.27
N THR A 50 -6.82 -4.34 7.11
CA THR A 50 -6.57 -5.00 5.84
C THR A 50 -7.52 -6.17 5.71
N VAL A 51 -8.08 -6.38 4.52
CA VAL A 51 -8.89 -7.55 4.20
C VAL A 51 -8.41 -8.19 2.90
N CYS A 52 -8.47 -9.52 2.83
CA CYS A 52 -8.19 -10.27 1.61
C CYS A 52 -9.50 -10.73 0.95
N ASP A 53 -9.76 -10.29 -0.29
CA ASP A 53 -10.95 -10.68 -1.05
C ASP A 53 -10.93 -12.16 -1.46
N ASP A 54 -9.75 -12.82 -1.49
CA ASP A 54 -9.63 -14.24 -1.87
C ASP A 54 -10.09 -15.20 -0.75
N CYS A 55 -9.83 -14.85 0.51
CA CYS A 55 -10.10 -15.75 1.64
C CYS A 55 -10.91 -15.12 2.78
N GLY A 56 -11.24 -13.83 2.69
CA GLY A 56 -11.96 -13.08 3.72
C GLY A 56 -11.15 -12.82 5.00
N SER A 57 -9.86 -13.15 5.03
CA SER A 57 -9.01 -12.95 6.20
C SER A 57 -8.69 -11.47 6.40
N GLU A 58 -8.78 -11.02 7.65
CA GLU A 58 -8.35 -9.70 8.10
C GLU A 58 -6.90 -9.73 8.65
N ASN A 59 -6.10 -10.72 8.23
CA ASN A 59 -4.70 -10.84 8.61
C ASN A 59 -3.85 -9.73 7.96
N SER A 60 -2.64 -9.54 8.50
CA SER A 60 -1.67 -8.58 7.97
C SER A 60 -1.31 -8.86 6.50
N ALA A 61 -1.09 -7.78 5.75
CA ALA A 61 -0.46 -7.81 4.44
C ALA A 61 1.06 -8.03 4.56
N ILE A 62 1.64 -8.76 3.63
CA ILE A 62 3.08 -9.02 3.54
C ILE A 62 3.59 -8.48 2.21
N GLU A 63 4.62 -7.65 2.26
CA GLU A 63 5.37 -7.20 1.08
C GLU A 63 6.34 -8.29 0.62
N LYS A 64 6.39 -8.54 -0.70
CA LYS A 64 7.39 -9.40 -1.33
C LYS A 64 8.11 -8.62 -2.41
N VAL A 65 9.44 -8.69 -2.42
CA VAL A 65 10.26 -8.07 -3.48
C VAL A 65 10.06 -8.83 -4.79
N ILE A 66 9.91 -8.10 -5.89
CA ILE A 66 9.88 -8.67 -7.24
C ILE A 66 11.33 -8.97 -7.64
N GLU A 67 11.68 -10.25 -7.73
CA GLU A 67 12.97 -10.67 -8.29
C GLU A 67 12.92 -10.48 -9.82
N GLN A 68 13.78 -9.61 -10.35
CA GLN A 68 13.93 -9.34 -11.80
C GLN A 68 14.70 -10.46 -12.52
#